data_AF-A0A7X8IGF0-F1
#
_entry.id   AF-A0A7X8IGF0-F1
#
_cell.length_a   1.000
_cell.length_b   1.000
_cell.length_c   1.000
_cell.angle_alpha   90.00
_cell.angle_beta   90.00
_cell.angle_gamma   90.00
#
_symmetry.space_group_name_H-M   'P 1'
#
loop_
_entity.id
_entity.type
_entity.pdbx_description
1 polymer ?
#
loop_
_entity_poly.entity_id
_entity_poly.type
_entity_poly.pdbx_seq_one_letter_code
_entity_poly.pdbx_strand_id
1 'polypeptide(L)'
;MQGLLSLAVDYFFSLLEFLIFIRIILSWLPIGRDNSIIRMLYALTEPILAPLREMLNRSPLGGGMLDFSPFIAFILMRFVQSILHGLIGLL
;
A
#
# COMPACT_ATOMS: atom_id res chain seq x y z
N MET A 1 20.37 -10.77 -15.29
CA MET A 1 19.96 -10.93 -13.87
C MET A 1 19.21 -9.70 -13.39
N GLN A 2 19.74 -8.50 -13.61
CA GLN A 2 19.05 -7.21 -13.34
C GLN A 2 17.61 -7.16 -13.88
N GLY A 3 17.36 -7.58 -15.13
CA GLY A 3 16.01 -7.58 -15.70
C GLY A 3 14.99 -8.43 -14.93
N LEU A 4 15.39 -9.60 -14.42
CA LEU A 4 14.52 -10.44 -13.59
C LEU A 4 14.23 -9.78 -12.24
N LEU A 5 15.23 -9.11 -11.64
CA LEU A 5 15.05 -8.37 -10.39
C LEU A 5 14.10 -7.19 -10.57
N SER A 6 14.25 -6.42 -11.66
CA SER A 6 13.33 -5.32 -11.97
C SER A 6 11.90 -5.82 -12.14
N LEU A 7 11.68 -6.92 -12.87
CA LEU A 7 10.36 -7.51 -13.02
C LEU A 7 9.76 -7.97 -11.69
N ALA A 8 10.56 -8.61 -10.83
CA ALA A 8 10.11 -9.03 -9.52
C ALA A 8 9.68 -7.84 -8.65
N VAL A 9 10.45 -6.75 -8.67
CA VAL A 9 10.10 -5.48 -8.01
C VAL A 9 8.79 -4.93 -8.58
N ASP A 10 8.68 -4.81 -9.90
CA ASP A 10 7.48 -4.28 -10.56
C ASP A 10 6.22 -5.04 -10.19
N TYR A 11 6.26 -6.38 -10.24
CA TYR A 11 5.12 -7.20 -9.88
C TYR A 11 4.80 -7.13 -8.38
N PHE A 12 5.81 -7.07 -7.52
CA PHE A 12 5.59 -6.95 -6.08
C PHE A 12 4.87 -5.64 -5.71
N PHE A 13 5.35 -4.51 -6.22
CA PHE A 13 4.71 -3.21 -5.96
C PHE A 13 3.32 -3.14 -6.59
N SER A 14 3.17 -3.60 -7.84
CA SER A 14 1.86 -3.63 -8.51
C SER A 14 0.83 -4.47 -7.75
N LEU A 15 1.24 -5.61 -7.18
CA LEU A 15 0.37 -6.44 -6.36
C LEU A 15 -0.07 -5.71 -5.08
N LEU A 16 0.86 -5.09 -4.36
CA LEU A 16 0.53 -4.33 -3.14
C LEU A 16 -0.41 -3.16 -3.42
N GLU A 17 -0.15 -2.41 -4.49
CA GLU A 17 -1.01 -1.32 -4.93
C GLU A 17 -2.41 -1.81 -5.28
N PHE A 18 -2.52 -2.93 -5.99
CA PHE A 18 -3.80 -3.54 -6.32
C PHE A 18 -4.58 -3.98 -5.07
N LEU A 19 -3.91 -4.59 -4.09
CA LEU A 19 -4.53 -4.97 -2.82
C LEU A 19 -5.03 -3.74 -2.04
N ILE A 20 -4.24 -2.68 -1.97
CA ILE A 20 -4.65 -1.41 -1.34
C ILE A 20 -5.85 -0.82 -2.08
N PHE A 21 -5.84 -0.85 -3.41
CA PHE A 21 -6.97 -0.37 -4.22
C PHE A 21 -8.25 -1.15 -3.97
N ILE A 22 -8.19 -2.49 -3.94
CA ILE A 22 -9.34 -3.33 -3.57
C ILE A 22 -9.84 -2.95 -2.18
N ARG A 23 -8.93 -2.74 -1.22
CA ARG A 23 -9.29 -2.38 0.14
C ARG A 23 -10.05 -1.04 0.20
N ILE A 24 -9.66 -0.05 -0.61
CA ILE A 24 -10.39 1.22 -0.74
C ILE A 24 -11.82 0.95 -1.23
N ILE A 25 -11.98 0.19 -2.32
CA ILE A 25 -13.31 -0.15 -2.86
C ILE A 25 -14.15 -0.87 -1.80
N LEU A 26 -13.60 -1.89 -1.15
CA LEU A 26 -14.30 -2.67 -0.13
C LEU A 26 -14.67 -1.83 1.10
N SER A 27 -13.91 -0.78 1.41
CA SER A 27 -14.24 0.12 2.54
C SER A 27 -15.52 0.93 2.32
N TRP A 28 -15.98 1.07 1.07
CA TRP A 28 -17.21 1.79 0.73
C TRP A 28 -18.42 0.85 0.63
N LEU A 29 -18.19 -0.46 0.58
CA LEU A 29 -19.25 -1.46 0.54
C LEU A 29 -19.61 -1.88 1.97
N PRO A 30 -20.90 -2.14 2.27
CA PRO A 30 -21.33 -2.60 3.59
C PRO A 30 -21.07 -4.12 3.76
N ILE A 31 -19.82 -4.55 3.56
CA ILE A 31 -19.41 -5.96 3.67
C ILE A 31 -18.70 -6.17 5.00
N GLY A 32 -19.19 -7.14 5.79
CA GLY A 32 -18.59 -7.51 7.07
C GLY A 32 -17.17 -8.08 6.92
N ARG A 33 -16.32 -7.84 7.92
CA ARG A 33 -14.93 -8.36 7.96
C ARG A 33 -14.83 -9.85 8.29
N ASP A 34 -15.95 -10.55 8.37
CA ASP A 34 -16.01 -11.97 8.74
C ASP A 34 -15.63 -12.92 7.59
N ASN A 35 -15.48 -12.39 6.37
CA ASN A 35 -14.96 -13.14 5.23
C ASN A 35 -13.43 -13.31 5.35
N SER A 36 -12.94 -14.55 5.20
CA SER A 36 -11.52 -14.90 5.27
C SER A 36 -10.65 -14.15 4.26
N ILE A 37 -11.17 -13.91 3.05
CA ILE A 37 -10.48 -13.16 1.99
C ILE A 37 -10.30 -11.70 2.40
N ILE A 38 -11.34 -11.10 3.00
CA ILE A 38 -11.27 -9.72 3.49
C ILE A 38 -10.27 -9.61 4.64
N ARG A 39 -10.29 -10.54 5.59
CA ARG A 39 -9.28 -10.57 6.67
C ARG A 39 -7.86 -10.67 6.11
N MET A 40 -7.64 -11.53 5.12
CA MET A 40 -6.35 -11.66 4.46
C MET A 40 -5.93 -10.36 3.77
N LEU A 41 -6.83 -9.71 3.05
CA LEU A 41 -6.57 -8.41 2.41
C LEU A 41 -6.12 -7.36 3.42
N TYR A 42 -6.84 -7.24 4.54
CA TYR A 42 -6.46 -6.30 5.61
C TYR A 42 -5.11 -6.69 6.24
N ALA A 43 -4.86 -7.98 6.48
CA ALA A 43 -3.60 -8.46 7.03
C ALA A 43 -2.40 -8.15 6.13
N LEU A 44 -2.55 -8.26 4.80
CA LEU A 44 -1.49 -7.97 3.85
C LEU A 44 -1.22 -6.46 3.68
N THR A 45 -2.25 -5.64 3.82
CA THR A 45 -2.16 -4.19 3.57
C THR A 45 -1.92 -3.36 4.83
N GLU A 46 -2.28 -3.86 6.03
CA GLU A 46 -2.12 -3.13 7.29
C GLU A 46 -0.68 -2.79 7.66
N PRO A 47 0.34 -3.63 7.43
CA PRO A 47 1.73 -3.25 7.74
C PRO A 47 2.19 -1.97 7.02
N ILE A 48 1.58 -1.65 5.87
CA ILE A 48 1.84 -0.44 5.09
C ILE A 48 0.91 0.70 5.54
N LEU A 49 -0.39 0.43 5.71
CA LEU A 49 -1.39 1.47 5.97
C LEU A 49 -1.43 1.92 7.44
N ALA A 50 -1.23 1.03 8.42
CA ALA A 50 -1.31 1.38 9.84
C ALA A 50 -0.28 2.45 10.25
N PRO A 51 1.01 2.36 9.88
CA PRO A 51 1.99 3.40 10.21
C PRO A 51 1.63 4.74 9.59
N LEU A 52 1.18 4.76 8.33
CA LEU A 52 0.81 5.98 7.62
C LEU A 52 -0.42 6.64 8.22
N ARG A 53 -1.42 5.84 8.59
CA ARG A 53 -2.61 6.30 9.30
C ARG A 53 -2.25 6.88 10.66
N GLU A 54 -1.38 6.22 11.42
CA GLU A 54 -0.93 6.71 12.71
C GLU A 54 -0.16 8.03 12.60
N MET A 55 0.71 8.16 11.59
CA MET A 55 1.43 9.40 11.30
C MET A 55 0.47 10.54 10.93
N LEU A 56 -0.55 10.25 10.12
CA LEU A 56 -1.59 11.22 9.78
C LEU A 56 -2.38 11.66 11.02
N ASN A 57 -2.82 10.70 11.83
CA ASN A 57 -3.60 10.97 13.04
C ASN A 57 -2.87 11.85 14.07
N ARG A 58 -1.53 11.80 14.08
CA ARG A 58 -0.68 12.63 14.94
C ARG A 58 -0.40 14.02 14.36
N SER A 59 -0.71 14.25 13.09
CA SER A 59 -0.50 15.53 12.42
C SER A 59 -1.64 16.51 12.71
N PRO A 60 -1.38 17.83 12.85
CA PRO A 60 -2.42 18.84 12.95
C PRO A 60 -3.42 18.84 11.78
N LEU A 61 -3.05 18.20 10.66
CA LEU A 61 -3.86 18.06 9.45
C LEU A 61 -4.73 16.79 9.43
N GLY A 62 -4.48 15.81 10.30
CA GLY A 62 -5.08 14.48 10.23
C GLY A 62 -5.87 14.14 11.48
N GLY A 63 -7.15 14.52 11.47
CA GLY A 63 -8.16 14.05 12.43
C GLY A 63 -9.53 13.86 11.78
N GLY A 64 -9.58 13.84 10.45
CA GLY A 64 -10.82 13.73 9.69
C GLY A 64 -11.32 12.28 9.61
N MET A 65 -12.63 12.12 9.36
CA MET A 65 -13.27 10.80 9.17
C MET A 65 -12.76 10.02 7.94
N LEU A 66 -11.96 10.64 7.08
CA LEU A 66 -11.53 10.08 5.80
C LEU A 66 -10.08 9.61 5.88
N ASP A 67 -9.87 8.30 5.70
CA ASP A 67 -8.56 7.66 5.75
C ASP A 67 -7.78 7.94 4.46
N PHE A 68 -6.93 8.98 4.49
CA PHE A 68 -6.04 9.34 3.38
C PHE A 68 -4.77 8.48 3.31
N SER A 69 -4.56 7.54 4.24
CA SER A 69 -3.38 6.67 4.25
C SER A 69 -3.14 5.91 2.94
N PRO A 70 -4.16 5.43 2.20
CA PRO A 70 -3.93 4.71 0.95
C PRO A 70 -3.30 5.60 -0.14
N PHE A 71 -3.68 6.87 -0.20
CA PHE A 71 -3.12 7.82 -1.15
C PHE A 71 -1.63 8.06 -0.87
N ILE A 72 -1.28 8.26 0.40
CA ILE A 72 0.11 8.42 0.83
C ILE A 72 0.91 7.14 0.57
N ALA A 73 0.29 5.98 0.79
CA ALA A 73 0.91 4.69 0.50
C ALA A 73 1.30 4.57 -0.97
N PHE A 74 0.43 4.95 -1.91
CA PHE A 74 0.76 4.94 -3.35
C PHE A 74 1.97 5.81 -3.67
N ILE A 75 2.02 7.03 -3.15
CA ILE A 75 3.15 7.94 -3.39
C ILE A 75 4.45 7.35 -2.85
N LEU A 76 4.43 6.86 -1.61
CA LEU A 76 5.62 6.29 -0.98
C LEU A 76 6.08 5.02 -1.66
N MET A 77 5.15 4.15 -2.05
CA MET A 77 5.47 2.92 -2.79
C MET A 77 6.14 3.24 -4.13
N ARG A 78 5.62 4.21 -4.90
CA ARG A 78 6.24 4.65 -6.16
C ARG A 78 7.63 5.24 -5.96
N PHE A 79 7.81 6.02 -4.90
CA PHE A 79 9.12 6.57 -4.55
C PHE A 79 10.14 5.45 -4.21
N VAL A 80 9.75 4.50 -3.37
CA VAL A 80 10.60 3.36 -2.99
C VAL A 80 10.90 2.48 -4.20
N GLN A 81 9.90 2.18 -5.04
CA GLN A 81 10.09 1.42 -6.28
C GLN A 81 11.13 2.07 -7.18
N SER A 82 11.04 3.39 -7.40
CA SER A 82 12.01 4.15 -8.21
C SER A 82 13.45 4.03 -7.67
N ILE A 83 13.63 4.16 -6.36
CA ILE A 83 14.94 3.97 -5.71
C ILE A 83 15.47 2.55 -5.97
N LEU A 84 14.62 1.52 -5.83
CA LEU A 84 15.03 0.14 -6.05
C LEU A 84 15.46 -0.12 -7.49
N HIS A 85 14.76 0.43 -8.49
CA HIS A 85 15.22 0.33 -9.89
C HIS A 85 16.54 1.04 -10.12
N GLY A 86 16.74 2.20 -9.49
CA GLY A 86 18.02 2.91 -9.52
C GLY A 86 19.16 2.03 -8.97
N LEU A 87 18.95 1.42 -7.80
CA LEU A 87 19.95 0.52 -7.19
C LEU A 87 20.21 -0.73 -8.05
N ILE A 88 19.17 -1.35 -8.61
CA ILE A 88 19.31 -2.51 -9.51
C ILE A 88 20.09 -2.15 -10.76
N GLY A 89 19.92 -0.93 -11.29
CA GLY A 89 20.69 -0.46 -12.45
C GLY A 89 22.16 -0.18 -12.15
N LEU A 90 22.53 -0.01 -10.88
CA LEU A 90 23.92 0.20 -10.44
C LEU A 90 24.68 -1.12 -10.17
N LEU A 91 23.95 -2.21 -9.91
CA LEU A 91 24.49 -3.57 -9.73
C LEU A 91 24.82 -4.19 -11.07
#